data_AF-A0A928LYX3-F1
#
_entry.id   AF-A0A928LYX3-F1
#
_cell.length_a   1.000
_cell.length_b   1.000
_cell.length_c   1.000
_cell.angle_alpha   90.00
_cell.angle_beta   90.00
_cell.angle_gamma   90.00
#
_symmetry.space_group_name_H-M   'P 1'
#
loop_
_entity.id
_entity.type
_entity.pdbx_description
1 polymer ?
#
loop_
_entity_poly.entity_id
_entity_poly.type
_entity_poly.pdbx_seq_one_letter_code
_entity_poly.pdbx_strand_id
1 'polypeptide(L)'
;MAKRTIHLSKISLLHYWKLFFRGGLFLLSCGIYIYDRIISAQDGTMFLGFITHPYILNFIWAVFAVEMLLRFFPSRMESAGCQKVFAQNYRPAPEPKTPRDDRKATWAILGAWLALNGIIAALYFTGIIDASILVLIALAYSVCDMICILFFCPFQTWFLKNKCCGTCRIYNWDFAMMFTPLVLVPHPFTWSLFGLGLALVIHWEVTHHRHPERFYEETNCTLSCANCEERLCAHKKQLHSLHKRLRALKLMK
;
A
#
# COMPACT_ATOMS: atom_id res chain seq x y z
N MET A 1 0.41 29.87 -24.19
CA MET A 1 0.45 28.62 -23.40
C MET A 1 -0.83 28.51 -22.59
N ALA A 2 -1.76 27.64 -22.97
CA ALA A 2 -2.99 27.45 -22.18
C ALA A 2 -2.62 26.88 -20.80
N LYS A 3 -2.98 27.61 -19.74
CA LYS A 3 -2.81 27.21 -18.34
C LYS A 3 -3.74 26.01 -18.12
N ARG A 4 -3.28 24.78 -18.41
CA ARG A 4 -4.00 23.55 -18.06
C ARG A 4 -4.04 23.49 -16.53
N THR A 5 -5.13 23.97 -15.96
CA THR A 5 -5.47 23.78 -14.55
C THR A 5 -5.51 22.27 -14.29
N ILE A 6 -4.59 21.81 -13.44
CA ILE A 6 -4.47 20.40 -13.08
C ILE A 6 -5.61 20.12 -12.11
N HIS A 7 -6.73 19.63 -12.62
CA HIS A 7 -7.81 19.16 -11.76
C HIS A 7 -7.45 17.78 -11.22
N LEU A 8 -7.06 17.71 -9.95
CA LEU A 8 -6.89 16.43 -9.25
C LEU A 8 -8.25 15.75 -9.11
N SER A 9 -8.32 14.45 -9.37
CA SER A 9 -9.52 13.66 -9.07
C SER A 9 -9.70 13.55 -7.55
N LYS A 10 -10.94 13.36 -7.09
CA LYS A 10 -11.21 13.12 -5.65
C LYS A 10 -10.44 11.91 -5.12
N ILE A 11 -10.31 10.87 -5.94
CA ILE A 11 -9.56 9.65 -5.61
C ILE A 11 -8.06 9.95 -5.48
N SER A 12 -7.48 10.72 -6.41
CA SER A 12 -6.06 11.12 -6.31
C SER A 12 -5.80 11.96 -5.07
N LEU A 13 -6.69 12.90 -4.77
CA LEU A 13 -6.60 13.74 -3.56
C LEU A 13 -6.64 12.87 -2.29
N LEU A 14 -7.50 11.84 -2.26
CA LEU A 14 -7.56 10.90 -1.15
C LEU A 14 -6.22 10.16 -0.95
N HIS A 15 -5.56 9.72 -2.02
CA HIS A 15 -4.25 9.07 -1.91
C HIS A 15 -3.17 10.02 -1.38
N TYR A 16 -3.16 11.29 -1.82
CA TYR A 16 -2.24 12.30 -1.25
C TYR A 16 -2.54 12.59 0.22
N TRP A 17 -3.82 12.65 0.59
CA TRP A 17 -4.22 12.80 1.99
C TRP A 17 -3.75 11.61 2.82
N LYS A 18 -3.99 10.37 2.35
CA LYS A 18 -3.50 9.13 3.00
C LYS A 18 -1.97 9.16 3.14
N LEU A 19 -1.23 9.61 2.12
CA LEU A 19 0.22 9.75 2.19
C LEU A 19 0.64 10.75 3.29
N PHE A 20 0.07 11.94 3.31
CA PHE A 20 0.41 12.96 4.30
C PHE A 20 0.07 12.51 5.72
N PHE A 21 -1.13 11.95 5.90
CA PHE A 21 -1.60 11.45 7.18
C PHE A 21 -0.72 10.29 7.70
N ARG A 22 -0.47 9.27 6.87
CA ARG A 22 0.39 8.13 7.25
C ARG A 22 1.83 8.56 7.48
N GLY A 23 2.33 9.52 6.69
CA GLY A 23 3.65 10.11 6.89
C GLY A 23 3.77 10.85 8.22
N GLY A 24 2.76 11.65 8.58
CA GLY A 24 2.69 12.32 9.88
C GLY A 24 2.61 11.32 11.04
N LEU A 25 1.78 10.28 10.91
CA LEU A 25 1.67 9.20 11.90
C LEU A 25 3.00 8.46 12.10
N PHE A 26 3.70 8.15 11.02
CA PHE A 26 5.02 7.53 11.06
C PHE A 26 6.05 8.43 11.75
N LEU A 27 6.15 9.71 11.36
CA LEU A 27 7.10 10.65 11.95
C LEU A 27 6.83 10.90 13.44
N LEU A 28 5.56 11.04 13.82
CA LEU A 28 5.16 11.17 15.23
C LEU A 28 5.55 9.91 16.02
N SER A 29 5.28 8.72 15.48
CA SER A 29 5.63 7.45 16.12
C SER A 29 7.15 7.29 16.27
N CYS A 30 7.93 7.69 15.26
CA CYS A 30 9.38 7.74 15.35
C CYS A 30 9.86 8.72 16.43
N GLY A 31 9.26 9.91 16.51
CA GLY A 31 9.59 10.90 17.54
C GLY A 31 9.34 10.38 18.95
N ILE A 32 8.19 9.72 19.17
CA ILE A 32 7.84 9.08 20.45
C ILE A 32 8.81 7.95 20.79
N TYR A 33 9.12 7.09 19.82
CA TYR A 33 10.09 6.01 19.98
C TYR A 33 11.48 6.54 20.37
N ILE A 34 11.98 7.57 19.68
CA ILE A 34 13.29 8.17 19.98
C ILE A 34 13.30 8.83 21.36
N TYR A 35 12.26 9.62 21.67
CA TYR A 35 12.13 10.29 22.96
C TYR A 35 12.14 9.30 24.12
N ASP A 36 11.33 8.25 24.02
CA ASP A 36 11.28 7.21 25.04
C ASP A 36 12.59 6.43 25.12
N ARG A 37 13.22 6.10 23.99
CA ARG A 37 14.51 5.41 23.97
C ARG A 37 15.61 6.22 24.67
N ILE A 38 15.60 7.54 24.55
CA ILE A 38 16.55 8.43 25.22
C ILE A 38 16.31 8.47 26.73
N ILE A 39 15.04 8.51 27.17
CA ILE A 39 14.68 8.51 28.60
C ILE A 39 14.91 7.13 29.22
N SER A 40 14.43 6.07 28.61
CA SER A 40 14.60 4.69 29.06
C SER A 40 16.08 4.27 29.11
N ALA A 41 16.95 4.85 28.26
CA ALA A 41 18.39 4.66 28.36
C ALA A 41 19.01 5.27 29.63
N GLN A 42 18.35 6.25 30.26
CA GLN A 42 18.75 6.79 31.56
C GLN A 42 18.28 5.89 32.72
N ASP A 43 17.16 5.19 32.56
CA ASP A 43 16.52 4.38 33.62
C ASP A 43 16.86 2.87 33.55
N GLY A 44 17.58 2.40 32.52
CA GLY A 44 18.07 1.02 32.42
C GLY A 44 17.00 -0.05 32.17
N THR A 45 15.78 0.33 31.80
CA THR A 45 14.66 -0.60 31.57
C THR A 45 14.57 -1.09 30.11
N MET A 46 14.10 -2.32 29.91
CA MET A 46 13.88 -2.89 28.57
C MET A 46 12.60 -2.28 27.97
N PHE A 47 12.74 -1.72 26.77
CA PHE A 47 11.70 -0.91 26.12
C PHE A 47 10.49 -1.73 25.66
N LEU A 48 9.29 -1.31 26.06
CA LEU A 48 7.98 -1.88 25.67
C LEU A 48 7.04 -0.82 25.04
N GLY A 49 7.58 0.30 24.55
CA GLY A 49 6.92 1.61 24.39
C GLY A 49 5.54 1.68 23.74
N PHE A 50 5.29 1.00 22.62
CA PHE A 50 3.93 1.04 22.02
C PHE A 50 2.93 0.12 22.73
N ILE A 51 3.42 -0.87 23.46
CA ILE A 51 2.60 -1.74 24.30
C ILE A 51 2.25 -1.02 25.62
N THR A 52 3.16 -0.20 26.15
CA THR A 52 2.94 0.61 27.36
C THR A 52 2.11 1.88 27.11
N HIS A 53 2.07 2.38 25.87
CA HIS A 53 1.17 3.48 25.48
C HIS A 53 -0.04 2.97 24.67
N PRO A 54 -1.05 2.37 25.33
CA PRO A 54 -2.16 1.74 24.64
C PRO A 54 -2.93 2.70 23.74
N TYR A 55 -2.97 3.99 24.06
CA TYR A 55 -3.71 4.98 23.27
C TYR A 55 -3.18 5.12 21.83
N ILE A 56 -1.86 5.09 21.63
CA ILE A 56 -1.26 5.22 20.30
C ILE A 56 -1.55 3.96 19.48
N LEU A 57 -1.35 2.78 20.08
CA LEU A 57 -1.62 1.52 19.41
C LEU A 57 -3.11 1.35 19.08
N ASN A 58 -4.01 1.77 19.98
CA ASN A 58 -5.46 1.81 19.74
C ASN A 58 -5.81 2.76 18.59
N PHE A 59 -5.18 3.93 18.52
CA PHE A 59 -5.42 4.88 17.44
C PHE A 59 -4.95 4.33 16.09
N ILE A 60 -3.72 3.80 16.03
CA ILE A 60 -3.19 3.12 14.83
C ILE A 60 -4.14 1.99 14.41
N TRP A 61 -4.55 1.17 15.39
CA TRP A 61 -5.48 0.07 15.17
C TRP A 61 -6.79 0.57 14.58
N ALA A 62 -7.44 1.54 15.20
CA ALA A 62 -8.74 2.05 14.77
C ALA A 62 -8.69 2.61 13.34
N VAL A 63 -7.67 3.40 13.03
CA VAL A 63 -7.47 3.98 11.70
C VAL A 63 -7.40 2.90 10.63
N PHE A 64 -6.50 1.92 10.81
CA PHE A 64 -6.28 0.90 9.79
C PHE A 64 -7.36 -0.18 9.77
N ALA A 65 -7.93 -0.54 10.92
CA ALA A 65 -9.04 -1.47 11.00
C ALA A 65 -10.27 -0.90 10.27
N VAL A 66 -10.60 0.37 10.51
CA VAL A 66 -11.70 1.04 9.78
C VAL A 66 -11.41 1.09 8.29
N GLU A 67 -10.19 1.44 7.87
CA GLU A 67 -9.83 1.47 6.45
C GLU A 67 -9.97 0.08 5.80
N MET A 68 -9.50 -0.99 6.46
CA MET A 68 -9.64 -2.37 5.99
C MET A 68 -11.10 -2.81 5.93
N LEU A 69 -11.90 -2.50 6.95
CA LEU A 69 -13.32 -2.85 7.00
C LEU A 69 -14.11 -2.19 5.85
N LEU A 70 -13.82 -0.92 5.57
CA LEU A 70 -14.46 -0.20 4.45
C LEU A 70 -14.13 -0.82 3.09
N ARG A 71 -13.00 -1.53 2.93
CA ARG A 71 -12.66 -2.19 1.67
C ARG A 71 -13.47 -3.45 1.37
N PHE A 72 -14.16 -4.03 2.36
CA PHE A 72 -15.12 -5.10 2.09
C PHE A 72 -16.41 -4.60 1.43
N PHE A 73 -16.63 -3.29 1.42
CA PHE A 73 -17.80 -2.68 0.84
C PHE A 73 -17.44 -1.85 -0.40
N PRO A 74 -18.33 -1.83 -1.41
CA PRO A 74 -18.09 -1.02 -2.58
C PRO A 74 -18.14 0.47 -2.23
N SER A 75 -17.19 1.24 -2.76
CA SER A 75 -17.09 2.68 -2.54
C SER A 75 -16.68 3.40 -3.81
N ARG A 76 -17.34 4.53 -4.10
CA ARG A 76 -16.99 5.40 -5.24
C ARG A 76 -15.81 6.34 -4.95
N MET A 77 -15.31 6.35 -3.70
CA MET A 77 -14.18 7.18 -3.30
C MET A 77 -12.84 6.44 -3.40
N GLU A 78 -12.88 5.12 -3.52
CA GLU A 78 -11.69 4.27 -3.63
C GLU A 78 -11.29 4.06 -5.10
N SER A 79 -10.05 3.63 -5.32
CA SER A 79 -9.54 3.41 -6.66
C SER A 79 -10.30 2.31 -7.40
N ALA A 80 -10.38 2.41 -8.73
CA ALA A 80 -10.86 1.33 -9.59
C ALA A 80 -10.06 0.04 -9.38
N GLY A 81 -8.79 0.18 -8.96
CA GLY A 81 -7.94 -0.92 -8.52
C GLY A 81 -8.51 -1.70 -7.34
N CYS A 82 -8.96 -1.02 -6.28
CA CYS A 82 -9.60 -1.65 -5.12
C CYS A 82 -10.97 -2.22 -5.47
N GLN A 83 -11.70 -1.54 -6.35
CA GLN A 83 -13.13 -1.76 -6.60
C GLN A 83 -13.43 -2.88 -7.60
N LYS A 84 -12.41 -3.44 -8.26
CA LYS A 84 -12.57 -4.51 -9.27
C LYS A 84 -13.00 -5.87 -8.72
N VAL A 85 -12.93 -6.07 -7.41
CA VAL A 85 -13.46 -7.28 -6.76
C VAL A 85 -14.99 -7.36 -6.88
N PHE A 86 -15.68 -6.20 -6.90
CA PHE A 86 -17.13 -6.12 -6.89
C PHE A 86 -17.74 -6.26 -8.29
N ALA A 87 -18.72 -7.14 -8.43
CA ALA A 87 -19.41 -7.42 -9.69
C ALA A 87 -20.06 -6.17 -10.31
N GLN A 88 -20.58 -5.26 -9.50
CA GLN A 88 -21.23 -4.02 -9.98
C GLN A 88 -20.30 -3.07 -10.75
N ASN A 89 -18.99 -3.19 -10.56
CA ASN A 89 -17.98 -2.37 -11.23
C ASN A 89 -17.38 -3.07 -12.45
N TYR A 90 -17.78 -4.31 -12.73
CA TYR A 90 -17.35 -5.04 -13.92
C TYR A 90 -18.09 -4.54 -15.14
N ARG A 91 -17.35 -4.18 -16.19
CA ARG A 91 -17.88 -3.86 -17.50
C ARG A 91 -17.17 -4.71 -18.54
N PRO A 92 -17.84 -5.68 -19.19
CA PRO A 92 -17.16 -6.57 -20.14
C PRO A 92 -16.56 -5.78 -21.30
N ALA A 93 -15.37 -6.19 -21.72
CA ALA A 93 -14.76 -5.66 -22.93
C ALA A 93 -15.56 -6.08 -24.18
N PRO A 94 -15.66 -5.23 -25.23
CA PRO A 94 -16.35 -5.58 -26.48
C PRO A 94 -15.79 -6.85 -27.12
N GLU A 95 -14.47 -7.03 -27.04
CA GLU A 95 -13.75 -8.21 -27.49
C GLU A 95 -12.85 -8.73 -26.36
N PRO A 96 -13.38 -9.54 -25.44
CA PRO A 96 -12.64 -10.00 -24.28
C PRO A 96 -11.53 -10.97 -24.71
N LYS A 97 -10.30 -10.68 -24.29
CA LYS A 97 -9.16 -11.60 -24.50
C LYS A 97 -9.00 -12.52 -23.30
N THR A 98 -8.23 -13.60 -23.48
CA THR A 98 -7.84 -14.46 -22.36
C THR A 98 -7.14 -13.63 -21.27
N PRO A 99 -7.56 -13.74 -20.00
CA PRO A 99 -6.89 -13.10 -18.87
C PRO A 99 -5.39 -13.42 -18.85
N ARG A 100 -4.57 -12.43 -18.51
CA ARG A 100 -3.12 -12.60 -18.45
C ARG A 100 -2.72 -13.51 -17.30
N ASP A 101 -1.83 -14.47 -17.57
CA ASP A 101 -1.23 -15.31 -16.53
C ASP A 101 -0.10 -14.59 -15.80
N ASP A 102 -0.40 -14.14 -14.58
CA ASP A 102 0.55 -13.48 -13.68
C ASP A 102 1.09 -14.42 -12.58
N ARG A 103 0.84 -15.72 -12.66
CA ARG A 103 1.15 -16.66 -11.56
C ARG A 103 2.63 -16.62 -11.17
N LYS A 104 3.54 -16.73 -12.14
CA LYS A 104 4.99 -16.70 -11.90
C LYS A 104 5.43 -15.38 -11.23
N ALA A 105 4.95 -14.24 -11.74
CA ALA A 105 5.27 -12.93 -11.18
C ALA A 105 4.71 -12.78 -9.74
N THR A 106 3.50 -13.27 -9.50
CA THR A 106 2.85 -13.23 -8.18
C THR A 106 3.63 -14.04 -7.15
N TRP A 107 4.06 -15.26 -7.49
CA TRP A 107 4.91 -16.08 -6.62
C TRP A 107 6.29 -15.46 -6.38
N ALA A 108 6.88 -14.83 -7.39
CA ALA A 108 8.16 -14.13 -7.23
C ALA A 108 8.03 -12.94 -6.25
N ILE A 109 6.93 -12.19 -6.32
CA ILE A 109 6.67 -11.09 -5.37
C ILE A 109 6.45 -11.64 -3.96
N LEU A 110 5.66 -12.69 -3.80
CA LEU A 110 5.45 -13.32 -2.50
C LEU A 110 6.77 -13.82 -1.91
N GLY A 111 7.60 -14.50 -2.71
CA GLY A 111 8.92 -14.97 -2.29
C GLY A 111 9.86 -13.83 -1.88
N ALA A 112 9.92 -12.75 -2.66
CA ALA A 112 10.71 -11.57 -2.32
C ALA A 112 10.20 -10.90 -1.02
N TRP A 113 8.89 -10.83 -0.83
CA TRP A 113 8.28 -10.27 0.38
C TRP A 113 8.58 -11.10 1.63
N LEU A 114 8.45 -12.43 1.52
CA LEU A 114 8.79 -13.36 2.60
C LEU A 114 10.28 -13.34 2.93
N ALA A 115 11.16 -13.22 1.92
CA ALA A 115 12.59 -13.08 2.15
C ALA A 115 12.92 -11.80 2.94
N LEU A 116 12.33 -10.66 2.55
CA LEU A 116 12.51 -9.39 3.26
C LEU A 116 12.04 -9.49 4.72
N ASN A 117 10.83 -10.03 4.94
CA ASN A 117 10.29 -10.18 6.30
C ASN A 117 11.02 -11.26 7.11
N GLY A 118 11.61 -12.26 6.45
CA GLY A 118 12.48 -13.25 7.08
C GLY A 118 13.75 -12.63 7.65
N ILE A 119 14.35 -11.66 6.94
CA ILE A 119 15.48 -10.88 7.46
C ILE A 119 15.05 -10.04 8.68
N ILE A 120 13.90 -9.37 8.60
CA ILE A 120 13.36 -8.58 9.72
C ILE A 120 13.08 -9.47 10.94
N ALA A 121 12.49 -10.65 10.72
CA ALA A 121 12.25 -11.62 11.77
C ALA A 121 13.56 -12.10 12.40
N ALA A 122 14.59 -12.38 11.59
CA ALA A 122 15.91 -12.75 12.11
C ALA A 122 16.51 -11.64 12.99
N LEU A 123 16.42 -10.37 12.57
CA LEU A 123 16.85 -9.22 13.37
C LEU A 123 16.09 -9.09 14.69
N TYR A 124 14.80 -9.44 14.70
CA TYR A 124 13.98 -9.43 15.90
C TYR A 124 14.38 -10.54 16.88
N PHE A 125 14.55 -11.77 16.39
CA PHE A 125 14.95 -12.90 17.22
C PHE A 125 16.39 -12.82 17.74
N THR A 126 17.28 -12.10 17.05
CA THR A 126 18.63 -11.80 17.57
C THR A 126 18.65 -10.63 18.56
N GLY A 127 17.50 -9.99 18.81
CA GLY A 127 17.38 -8.85 19.73
C GLY A 127 17.97 -7.54 19.21
N ILE A 128 18.33 -7.48 17.92
CA ILE A 128 18.83 -6.24 17.28
C ILE A 128 17.69 -5.21 17.16
N ILE A 129 16.47 -5.68 16.88
CA ILE A 129 15.28 -4.85 16.85
C ILE A 129 14.25 -5.34 17.87
N ASP A 130 13.52 -4.41 18.48
CA ASP A 130 12.45 -4.71 19.44
C ASP A 130 11.05 -4.66 18.80
N ALA A 131 10.02 -5.00 19.58
CA ALA A 131 8.64 -5.06 19.12
C ALA A 131 8.10 -3.72 18.60
N SER A 132 8.61 -2.59 19.11
CA SER A 132 8.20 -1.27 18.67
C SER A 132 8.80 -0.91 17.33
N ILE A 133 10.03 -1.35 17.04
CA ILE A 133 10.61 -1.21 15.70
C ILE A 133 9.76 -1.97 14.68
N LEU A 134 9.19 -3.13 15.03
CA LEU A 134 8.26 -3.85 14.14
C LEU A 134 7.00 -3.03 13.83
N VAL A 135 6.46 -2.30 14.82
CA VAL A 135 5.35 -1.34 14.60
C VAL A 135 5.78 -0.20 13.68
N LEU A 136 6.96 0.37 13.89
CA LEU A 136 7.50 1.42 13.02
C LEU A 136 7.72 0.92 11.59
N ILE A 137 8.20 -0.31 11.40
CA ILE A 137 8.35 -0.93 10.08
C ILE A 137 6.98 -1.08 9.41
N ALA A 138 5.94 -1.52 10.13
CA ALA A 138 4.59 -1.61 9.58
C ALA A 138 4.06 -0.23 9.14
N LEU A 139 4.29 0.82 9.94
CA LEU A 139 3.95 2.19 9.58
C LEU A 139 4.79 2.68 8.38
N ALA A 140 6.07 2.35 8.32
CA ALA A 140 6.93 2.68 7.18
C ALA A 140 6.40 2.02 5.89
N TYR A 141 6.00 0.75 5.96
CA TYR A 141 5.34 0.06 4.85
C TYR A 141 4.06 0.77 4.42
N SER A 142 3.26 1.28 5.36
CA SER A 142 2.05 2.04 5.05
C SER A 142 2.30 3.31 4.22
N VAL A 143 3.44 3.97 4.45
CA VAL A 143 3.88 5.15 3.71
C VAL A 143 4.47 4.73 2.36
N CYS A 144 5.31 3.70 2.34
CA CYS A 144 5.90 3.16 1.12
C CYS A 144 4.84 2.69 0.12
N ASP A 145 3.75 2.08 0.57
CA ASP A 145 2.62 1.67 -0.28
C ASP A 145 1.99 2.88 -1.00
N MET A 146 1.71 3.96 -0.26
CA MET A 146 1.18 5.20 -0.86
C MET A 146 2.17 5.83 -1.84
N ILE A 147 3.46 5.80 -1.54
CA ILE A 147 4.52 6.24 -2.47
C ILE A 147 4.52 5.36 -3.74
N CYS A 148 4.33 4.05 -3.58
CA CYS A 148 4.28 3.11 -4.70
C CYS A 148 3.12 3.40 -5.64
N ILE A 149 1.94 3.69 -5.09
CA ILE A 149 0.73 4.01 -5.87
C ILE A 149 0.86 5.37 -6.57
N LEU A 150 1.37 6.39 -5.88
CA LEU A 150 1.43 7.77 -6.40
C LEU A 150 2.60 8.02 -7.36
N PHE A 151 3.77 7.47 -7.07
CA PHE A 151 5.01 7.82 -7.77
C PHE A 151 5.61 6.63 -8.52
N PHE A 152 6.00 5.57 -7.82
CA PHE A 152 6.73 4.45 -8.42
C PHE A 152 6.56 3.14 -7.65
N CYS A 153 5.91 2.16 -8.28
CA CYS A 153 5.77 0.83 -7.73
C CYS A 153 6.83 -0.12 -8.35
N PRO A 154 7.74 -0.69 -7.53
CA PRO A 154 8.74 -1.65 -8.00
C PRO A 154 8.08 -2.96 -8.45
N PHE A 155 7.00 -3.41 -7.77
CA PHE A 155 6.28 -4.64 -8.14
C PHE A 155 5.66 -4.55 -9.53
N GLN A 156 5.05 -3.40 -9.86
CA GLN A 156 4.48 -3.15 -11.18
C GLN A 156 5.56 -3.09 -12.26
N THR A 157 6.70 -2.45 -11.99
CA THR A 157 7.72 -2.19 -13.02
C THR A 157 8.61 -3.42 -13.26
N TRP A 158 9.01 -4.12 -12.20
CA TRP A 158 10.00 -5.20 -12.30
C TRP A 158 9.35 -6.58 -12.48
N PHE A 159 8.21 -6.85 -11.82
CA PHE A 159 7.61 -8.18 -11.81
C PHE A 159 6.41 -8.30 -12.73
N LEU A 160 5.36 -7.50 -12.53
CA LEU A 160 4.09 -7.64 -13.25
C LEU A 160 4.08 -7.00 -14.65
N LYS A 161 4.90 -5.96 -14.87
CA LYS A 161 5.01 -5.22 -16.14
C LYS A 161 3.67 -4.63 -16.62
N ASN A 162 2.85 -4.16 -15.69
CA ASN A 162 1.52 -3.58 -15.98
C ASN A 162 1.62 -2.12 -16.35
N LYS A 163 0.56 -1.53 -16.90
CA LYS A 163 0.51 -0.09 -17.18
C LYS A 163 0.40 0.76 -15.91
N CYS A 164 -0.34 0.29 -14.91
CA CYS A 164 -0.62 1.02 -13.67
C CYS A 164 -0.88 0.07 -12.49
N CYS A 165 -0.85 0.60 -11.25
CA CYS A 165 -1.15 -0.18 -10.05
C CYS A 165 -2.61 -0.67 -10.02
N GLY A 166 -3.57 0.07 -10.60
CA GLY A 166 -4.98 -0.32 -10.60
C GLY A 166 -5.27 -1.64 -11.36
N THR A 167 -4.48 -1.94 -12.39
CA THR A 167 -4.58 -3.23 -13.11
C THR A 167 -3.74 -4.34 -12.48
N CYS A 168 -2.98 -4.08 -11.39
CA CYS A 168 -2.18 -5.10 -10.73
C CYS A 168 -3.04 -6.13 -9.98
N ARG A 169 -2.72 -7.42 -10.16
CA ARG A 169 -3.34 -8.52 -9.41
C ARG A 169 -3.19 -8.34 -7.90
N ILE A 170 -2.00 -7.95 -7.43
CA ILE A 170 -1.68 -7.83 -6.01
C ILE A 170 -2.09 -6.49 -5.39
N TYR A 171 -2.94 -5.70 -6.04
CA TYR A 171 -3.27 -4.35 -5.57
C TYR A 171 -3.80 -4.34 -4.12
N ASN A 172 -4.63 -5.33 -3.76
CA ASN A 172 -5.23 -5.43 -2.43
C ASN A 172 -4.44 -6.36 -1.47
N TRP A 173 -3.17 -6.65 -1.78
CA TRP A 173 -2.26 -7.35 -0.86
C TRP A 173 -1.57 -6.39 0.11
N ASP A 174 -1.67 -5.08 -0.15
CA ASP A 174 -1.05 -3.99 0.58
C ASP A 174 -1.20 -4.12 2.10
N PHE A 175 -2.40 -4.33 2.63
CA PHE A 175 -2.60 -4.43 4.08
C PHE A 175 -1.98 -5.67 4.72
N ALA A 176 -2.11 -6.84 4.09
CA ALA A 176 -1.49 -8.06 4.60
C ALA A 176 0.04 -7.93 4.60
N MET A 177 0.60 -7.36 3.53
CA MET A 177 2.02 -7.06 3.44
C MET A 177 2.42 -6.06 4.52
N MET A 178 1.75 -4.92 4.62
CA MET A 178 2.00 -3.86 5.59
C MET A 178 2.06 -4.35 7.04
N PHE A 179 1.18 -5.28 7.43
CA PHE A 179 1.13 -5.82 8.78
C PHE A 179 1.87 -7.14 8.99
N THR A 180 2.58 -7.65 7.98
CA THR A 180 3.38 -8.88 8.12
C THR A 180 4.37 -8.84 9.29
N PRO A 181 5.11 -7.73 9.56
CA PRO A 181 6.03 -7.68 10.71
C PRO A 181 5.33 -7.86 12.07
N LEU A 182 4.05 -7.51 12.15
CA LEU A 182 3.28 -7.53 13.40
C LEU A 182 2.89 -8.94 13.86
N VAL A 183 3.06 -9.96 13.01
CA VAL A 183 2.86 -11.37 13.40
C VAL A 183 3.74 -11.75 14.60
N LEU A 184 4.94 -11.18 14.66
CA LEU A 184 5.93 -11.45 15.71
C LEU A 184 5.63 -10.73 17.04
N VAL A 185 4.67 -9.80 17.06
CA VAL A 185 4.30 -9.04 18.26
C VAL A 185 3.02 -9.64 18.84
N PRO A 186 3.09 -10.40 19.95
CA PRO A 186 1.93 -11.08 20.54
C PRO A 186 1.02 -10.09 21.28
N HIS A 187 0.20 -9.34 20.53
CA HIS A 187 -0.76 -8.38 21.07
C HIS A 187 -2.10 -8.47 20.32
N PRO A 188 -3.27 -8.38 20.99
CA PRO A 188 -4.57 -8.48 20.31
C PRO A 188 -4.76 -7.48 19.16
N PHE A 189 -4.32 -6.23 19.34
CA PHE A 189 -4.39 -5.21 18.28
C PHE A 189 -3.48 -5.52 17.08
N THR A 190 -2.27 -6.04 17.30
CA THR A 190 -1.34 -6.34 16.20
C THR A 190 -1.83 -7.53 15.39
N TRP A 191 -2.29 -8.60 16.06
CA TRP A 191 -2.81 -9.79 15.41
C TRP A 191 -4.16 -9.56 14.73
N SER A 192 -5.03 -8.73 15.29
CA SER A 192 -6.29 -8.37 14.61
C SER A 192 -6.04 -7.55 13.34
N LEU A 193 -5.08 -6.63 13.32
CA LEU A 193 -4.69 -5.92 12.09
C LEU A 193 -4.18 -6.88 11.01
N PHE A 194 -3.26 -7.77 11.38
CA PHE A 194 -2.77 -8.79 10.46
C PHE A 194 -3.89 -9.72 9.97
N GLY A 195 -4.76 -10.16 10.88
CA GLY A 195 -5.91 -11.02 10.56
C GLY A 195 -6.90 -10.37 9.60
N LEU A 196 -7.22 -9.08 9.78
CA LEU A 196 -8.05 -8.32 8.85
C LEU A 196 -7.38 -8.19 7.47
N GLY A 197 -6.08 -7.90 7.44
CA GLY A 197 -5.31 -7.86 6.19
C GLY A 197 -5.34 -9.20 5.45
N LEU A 198 -5.18 -10.31 6.18
CA LEU A 198 -5.25 -11.65 5.62
C LEU A 198 -6.66 -11.97 5.11
N ALA A 199 -7.71 -11.59 5.83
CA ALA A 199 -9.09 -11.77 5.40
C ALA A 199 -9.38 -11.03 4.09
N LEU A 200 -8.84 -9.81 3.90
CA LEU A 200 -8.94 -9.07 2.64
C LEU A 200 -8.24 -9.80 1.49
N VAL A 201 -7.03 -10.33 1.72
CA VAL A 201 -6.30 -11.10 0.70
C VAL A 201 -7.03 -12.38 0.33
N ILE A 202 -7.58 -13.11 1.32
CA ILE A 202 -8.37 -14.33 1.06
C ILE A 202 -9.61 -13.97 0.23
N HIS A 203 -10.37 -12.96 0.64
CA HIS A 203 -11.54 -12.50 -0.10
C HIS A 203 -11.20 -12.12 -1.55
N TRP A 204 -10.07 -11.42 -1.72
CA TRP A 204 -9.55 -11.00 -3.01
C TRP A 204 -9.15 -12.19 -3.90
N GLU A 205 -8.33 -13.12 -3.40
CA GLU A 205 -7.86 -14.28 -4.17
C GLU A 205 -9.00 -15.26 -4.49
N VAL A 206 -9.96 -15.46 -3.57
CA VAL A 206 -11.17 -16.25 -3.85
C VAL A 206 -11.97 -15.63 -4.99
N THR A 207 -12.11 -14.30 -4.99
CA THR A 207 -12.83 -13.60 -6.06
C THR A 207 -12.05 -13.61 -7.37
N HIS A 208 -10.73 -13.45 -7.34
CA HIS A 208 -9.86 -13.59 -8.51
C HIS A 208 -9.96 -14.99 -9.13
N HIS A 209 -9.99 -16.02 -8.30
CA HIS A 209 -10.12 -17.39 -8.76
C HIS A 209 -11.49 -17.68 -9.39
N ARG A 210 -12.58 -17.17 -8.80
CA ARG A 210 -13.95 -17.36 -9.31
C ARG A 210 -14.28 -16.46 -10.51
N HIS A 211 -13.72 -15.26 -10.55
CA HIS A 211 -14.05 -14.21 -11.50
C HIS A 211 -12.79 -13.48 -12.02
N PRO A 212 -11.87 -14.19 -12.69
CA PRO A 212 -10.62 -13.60 -13.17
C PRO A 212 -10.88 -12.46 -14.16
N GLU A 213 -11.98 -12.50 -14.93
CA GLU A 213 -12.38 -11.48 -15.91
C GLU A 213 -12.55 -10.07 -15.32
N ARG A 214 -12.72 -9.94 -14.00
CA ARG A 214 -12.88 -8.63 -13.37
C ARG A 214 -11.56 -7.89 -13.18
N PHE A 215 -10.44 -8.62 -13.15
CA PHE A 215 -9.16 -8.12 -12.63
C PHE A 215 -8.23 -7.51 -13.68
N TYR A 216 -8.55 -7.72 -14.97
CA TYR A 216 -7.68 -7.41 -16.10
C TYR A 216 -8.33 -6.40 -17.05
N GLU A 217 -7.53 -5.51 -17.62
CA GLU A 217 -7.99 -4.48 -18.58
C GLU A 217 -8.53 -5.11 -19.87
N GLU A 218 -7.98 -6.27 -20.25
CA GLU A 218 -8.31 -7.05 -21.44
C GLU A 218 -9.72 -7.63 -21.41
N THR A 219 -10.35 -7.68 -20.23
CA THR A 219 -11.66 -8.28 -19.99
C THR A 219 -12.62 -7.34 -19.28
N ASN A 220 -12.12 -6.32 -18.57
CA ASN A 220 -12.88 -5.31 -17.85
C ASN A 220 -12.56 -3.88 -18.33
N CYS A 221 -13.48 -3.28 -19.09
CA CYS A 221 -13.35 -1.91 -19.60
C CYS A 221 -13.27 -0.84 -18.51
N THR A 222 -13.76 -1.09 -17.29
CA THR A 222 -13.65 -0.14 -16.16
C THR A 222 -12.18 0.14 -15.82
N LEU A 223 -11.29 -0.83 -16.07
CA LEU A 223 -9.86 -0.70 -15.82
C LEU A 223 -9.08 -0.09 -16.99
N SER A 224 -9.75 0.23 -18.10
CA SER A 224 -9.10 0.82 -19.27
C SER A 224 -8.73 2.28 -19.04
N CYS A 225 -7.65 2.71 -19.71
CA CYS A 225 -7.24 4.12 -19.67
C CYS A 225 -8.33 5.09 -20.14
N ALA A 226 -9.23 4.65 -21.02
CA ALA A 226 -10.34 5.48 -21.53
C ALA A 226 -11.37 5.79 -20.43
N ASN A 227 -11.60 4.85 -19.52
CA ASN A 227 -12.55 4.98 -18.41
C ASN A 227 -11.88 5.34 -17.07
N CYS A 228 -10.59 5.70 -17.09
CA CYS A 228 -9.82 6.00 -15.89
C CYS A 228 -10.18 7.38 -15.33
N GLU A 229 -10.89 7.41 -14.19
CA GLU A 229 -11.22 8.64 -13.46
C GLU A 229 -10.01 9.22 -12.71
N GLU A 230 -9.11 8.36 -12.24
CA GLU A 230 -8.00 8.74 -11.37
C GLU A 230 -6.87 9.48 -12.12
N ARG A 231 -6.65 9.15 -13.39
CA ARG A 231 -5.60 9.69 -14.27
C ARG A 231 -4.20 9.84 -13.62
N LEU A 232 -3.89 9.04 -12.59
CA LEU A 232 -2.62 9.07 -11.85
C LEU A 232 -1.40 8.87 -12.77
N CYS A 233 -1.53 8.03 -13.80
CA CYS A 233 -0.48 7.81 -14.79
C CYS A 233 -0.16 9.06 -15.63
N ALA A 234 -1.16 9.92 -15.90
CA ALA A 234 -0.94 11.18 -16.60
C ALA A 234 -0.15 12.15 -15.71
N HIS A 235 -0.45 12.18 -14.41
CA HIS A 235 0.30 12.97 -13.44
C HIS A 235 1.77 12.50 -13.32
N LYS A 236 1.99 11.19 -13.21
CA LYS A 236 3.35 10.59 -13.19
C LYS A 236 4.18 10.97 -14.43
N LYS A 237 3.58 10.87 -15.63
CA LYS A 237 4.25 11.25 -16.89
C LYS A 237 4.55 12.75 -16.94
N GLN A 238 3.66 13.60 -16.45
CA GLN A 238 3.88 15.04 -16.38
C GLN A 238 5.01 15.40 -15.41
N LEU A 239 5.05 14.80 -14.21
CA LEU A 239 6.11 15.01 -13.22
C LEU A 239 7.48 14.60 -13.77
N HIS A 240 7.56 13.45 -14.45
CA HIS A 240 8.77 13.02 -15.16
C HIS A 240 9.19 14.02 -16.24
N SER A 241 8.24 14.56 -17.02
CA SER A 241 8.52 15.58 -18.05
C SER A 241 9.04 16.89 -17.46
N LEU A 242 8.48 17.31 -16.32
CA LEU A 242 8.88 18.53 -15.60
C LEU A 242 10.27 18.36 -14.99
N HIS A 243 10.56 17.21 -14.38
CA HIS A 243 11.88 16.88 -13.86
C HIS A 243 12.94 16.86 -14.97
N LYS A 244 12.62 16.29 -16.15
CA LYS A 244 13.52 16.30 -17.32
C LYS A 244 13.79 17.72 -17.81
N ARG A 245 12.77 18.60 -17.84
CA ARG A 245 12.93 20.02 -18.20
C ARG A 245 13.78 20.80 -17.19
N LEU A 246 13.55 20.59 -15.89
CA LEU A 246 14.35 21.23 -14.83
C LEU A 246 15.81 20.78 -14.84
N ARG A 247 16.09 19.49 -15.11
CA ARG A 247 17.47 19.03 -15.34
C ARG A 247 18.10 19.67 -16.57
N ALA A 248 17.39 19.74 -17.69
CA ALA A 248 17.88 20.39 -18.89
C ALA A 248 18.22 21.87 -18.66
N LEU A 249 17.37 22.59 -17.92
CA LEU A 249 17.62 24.00 -17.53
C LEU A 249 18.80 24.15 -16.57
N LYS A 250 19.02 23.20 -15.65
CA LYS A 250 20.19 23.19 -14.77
C LYS A 250 21.50 22.86 -15.50
N LEU A 251 21.46 22.18 -16.64
CA LEU A 251 22.62 21.85 -17.47
C LEU A 251 22.96 22.97 -18.50
N MET A 252 22.06 23.95 -18.65
CA MET A 252 22.26 25.14 -19.50
C MET A 252 22.75 26.37 -18.70
N LYS A 253 22.94 26.22 -17.38
CA LYS A 253 23.54 27.22 -16.48
C LYS A 253 24.90 26.71 -16.04
#